data_AF-A0A432ELH5-F1
#
_entry.id   AF-A0A432ELH5-F1
#
_cell.length_a   1.000
_cell.length_b   1.000
_cell.length_c   1.000
_cell.angle_alpha   90.00
_cell.angle_beta   90.00
_cell.angle_gamma   90.00
#
_symmetry.space_group_name_H-M   'P 1'
#
loop_
_entity.id
_entity.type
_entity.pdbx_description
1 polymer ?
#
loop_
_entity_poly.entity_id
_entity_poly.type
_entity_poly.pdbx_seq_one_letter_code
_entity_poly.pdbx_strand_id
1 'polypeptide(L)' 'ICMGNLAQIDTPYLTETTSGLAFVVDRFKDWDHSGHITLRSVERSRLADYSAEIL' A
#
# COMPACT_ATOMS: atom_id res chain seq x y z
N ILE A 1 -3.79 -4.96 -11.61
CA ILE A 1 -2.85 -4.09 -10.87
C ILE A 1 -3.41 -3.94 -9.46
N CYS A 2 -2.64 -4.32 -8.45
CA CYS A 2 -3.01 -4.18 -7.04
C CYS A 2 -2.15 -3.07 -6.43
N MET A 3 -2.77 -2.11 -5.75
CA MET A 3 -2.09 -1.02 -5.04
C MET A 3 -2.72 -0.86 -3.67
N GLY A 4 -1.94 -0.39 -2.70
CA GLY A 4 -2.42 -0.13 -1.36
C GLY A 4 -1.32 0.50 -0.51
N ASN A 5 -1.73 1.09 0.61
CA ASN A 5 -0.83 1.64 1.60
C ASN A 5 -0.89 0.76 2.85
N LEU A 6 0.17 -0.02 3.10
CA LEU A 6 0.25 -0.91 4.25
C LEU A 6 0.23 -0.13 5.58
N ALA A 7 0.70 1.11 5.58
CA ALA A 7 0.70 1.98 6.76
C ALA A 7 -0.70 2.51 7.14
N GLN A 8 -1.72 2.33 6.28
CA GLN A 8 -3.11 2.68 6.59
C GLN A 8 -3.91 1.51 7.18
N ILE A 9 -3.28 0.36 7.41
CA ILE A 9 -3.94 -0.78 8.07
C ILE A 9 -4.10 -0.43 9.57
N ASP A 10 -5.34 -0.17 9.97
CA ASP A 10 -5.72 0.16 11.35
C ASP A 10 -6.74 -0.84 11.89
N THR A 11 -6.34 -2.11 11.97
CA THR A 11 -7.17 -3.19 12.53
C THR A 11 -6.29 -4.24 13.20
N PRO A 12 -6.71 -4.83 14.34
CA PRO A 12 -5.91 -5.84 15.02
C PRO A 12 -5.81 -7.16 14.26
N TYR A 13 -6.63 -7.38 13.23
CA TYR A 13 -6.71 -8.65 12.49
C TYR A 13 -5.89 -8.68 11.21
N LEU A 14 -5.32 -7.56 10.79
CA LEU A 14 -4.57 -7.43 9.55
C LEU A 14 -3.28 -6.67 9.82
N THR A 15 -2.19 -7.12 9.22
CA THR A 15 -0.88 -6.45 9.31
C THR A 15 -0.31 -6.27 7.91
N GLU A 16 0.78 -5.53 7.82
CA GLU A 16 1.53 -5.37 6.56
C GLU A 16 1.93 -6.73 5.96
N THR A 17 2.27 -7.71 6.81
CA THR A 17 2.72 -9.05 6.42
C THR A 17 1.60 -10.06 6.23
N THR A 18 0.45 -9.89 6.89
CA THR A 18 -0.73 -10.77 6.73
C THR A 18 -1.74 -10.22 5.72
N SER A 19 -1.46 -9.04 5.14
CA SER A 19 -2.32 -8.44 4.12
C SER A 19 -2.45 -9.30 2.87
N GLY A 20 -3.62 -9.22 2.22
CA GLY A 20 -3.81 -9.82 0.90
C GLY A 20 -2.83 -9.28 -0.15
N LEU A 21 -2.35 -8.04 0.03
CA LEU A 21 -1.34 -7.44 -0.84
C LEU A 21 0.01 -8.16 -0.70
N ALA A 22 0.47 -8.41 0.52
CA ALA A 22 1.69 -9.17 0.78
C ALA A 22 1.59 -10.61 0.25
N PHE A 23 0.43 -11.24 0.40
CA PHE A 23 0.16 -12.58 -0.14
C PHE A 23 0.30 -12.64 -1.68
N VAL A 24 -0.30 -11.68 -2.38
CA VAL A 24 -0.23 -11.61 -3.86
C VAL A 24 1.21 -11.35 -4.30
N VAL A 25 1.91 -10.39 -3.68
CA VAL A 25 3.31 -10.09 -4.00
C VAL A 25 4.19 -11.33 -3.82
N ASP A 26 4.05 -12.05 -2.70
CA ASP A 26 4.85 -13.25 -2.46
C ASP A 26 4.56 -14.36 -3.47
N ARG A 27 3.30 -14.55 -3.86
CA ARG A 27 2.91 -15.59 -4.82
C ARG A 27 3.42 -15.32 -6.24
N PHE A 28 3.47 -14.06 -6.65
CA PHE A 28 3.79 -13.68 -8.02
C PHE A 28 5.22 -13.18 -8.20
N LYS A 29 6.05 -13.11 -7.15
CA LYS A 29 7.43 -12.58 -7.21
C LYS A 29 8.35 -13.30 -8.22
N ASP A 30 8.09 -14.58 -8.50
CA ASP A 30 8.89 -15.40 -9.41
C ASP A 30 8.21 -15.57 -10.79
N TRP A 31 7.10 -14.87 -11.04
CA TRP A 31 6.44 -14.91 -12.34
C TRP A 31 7.11 -13.94 -13.31
N ASP A 32 7.53 -14.44 -14.49
CA ASP A 32 8.30 -13.70 -15.50
C ASP A 32 7.68 -12.38 -15.99
N HIS A 33 6.37 -12.21 -15.81
CA HIS A 33 5.65 -11.00 -16.18
C HIS A 33 5.17 -10.17 -14.99
N SER A 34 5.65 -10.49 -13.78
CA SER A 34 5.38 -9.70 -12.58
C SER A 34 6.22 -8.42 -12.56
N GLY A 35 5.69 -7.39 -11.90
CA GLY A 35 6.40 -6.15 -11.63
C GLY A 35 5.91 -5.59 -10.30
N HIS A 36 6.83 -5.36 -9.37
CA HIS A 36 6.55 -4.77 -8.06
C HIS A 36 7.23 -3.42 -7.95
N ILE A 37 6.45 -2.39 -7.60
CA ILE A 37 6.95 -1.04 -7.40
C ILE A 37 6.54 -0.58 -6.01
N THR A 38 7.52 -0.17 -5.21
CA THR A 38 7.29 0.44 -3.89
C THR A 38 7.41 1.96 -4.03
N LEU A 39 6.28 2.66 -3.90
CA LEU A 39 6.25 4.12 -3.82
C LEU A 39 6.49 4.54 -2.38
N ARG A 40 7.60 5.26 -2.11
CA ARG A 40 7.94 5.71 -0.75
C ARG A 40 7.11 6.92 -0.31
N SER A 41 6.79 7.80 -1.25
CA SER A 41 5.98 9.00 -1.03
C SER A 41 5.30 9.40 -2.33
N VAL A 42 4.22 10.17 -2.19
CA VAL A 42 3.55 10.86 -3.28
C VAL A 42 3.39 12.31 -2.90
N GLU A 43 3.58 13.21 -3.86
CA GLU A 43 3.27 14.63 -3.66
C GLU A 43 1.77 14.77 -3.41
N ARG A 44 1.41 15.39 -2.29
CA ARG A 44 0.02 15.68 -1.97
C ARG A 44 -0.35 17.05 -2.53
N SER A 45 -1.61 17.20 -2.92
CA SER A 45 -2.13 18.52 -3.27
C SER A 45 -2.35 19.34 -2.00
N ARG A 46 -2.27 20.66 -2.11
CA ARG A 46 -2.57 21.58 -0.99
C ARG A 46 -3.92 21.31 -0.33
N LEU A 47 -4.92 20.86 -1.12
CA LEU A 47 -6.24 20.50 -0.61
C LEU A 47 -6.18 19.21 0.21
N ALA A 48 -5.47 18.19 -0.27
CA ALA A 48 -5.34 16.91 0.44
C ALA A 48 -4.55 17.06 1.75
N ASP A 49 -3.53 17.92 1.76
CA ASP A 49 -2.80 18.25 3.00
C ASP A 49 -3.69 18.96 4.01
N TYR A 50 -4.45 19.97 3.57
CA TYR A 50 -5.40 20.67 4.44
C TYR A 50 -6.47 19.74 5.04
N SER A 51 -7.00 18.80 4.25
CA SER A 51 -7.97 17.83 4.74
C SER A 51 -7.39 16.86 5.78
N ALA A 52 -6.10 16.52 5.68
CA ALA A 52 -5.44 15.60 6.60
C ALA A 52 -5.07 16.23 7.96
N GLU A 53 -4.98 17.56 8.06
CA GLU A 53 -4.74 18.25 9.33
C GLU A 53 -6.02 18.47 10.15
N ILE A 54 -7.19 18.47 9.49
CA ILE A 54 -8.49 18.75 10.12
C ILE A 54 -9.21 17.49 10.59
N LEU A 55 -8.91 16.34 10.00
CA LEU A 55 -9.45 15.01 10.32
C LEU A 55 -8.48 14.24 11.22
#